data_AF-A0AAD3H0K5-F1
#
_entry.id   AF-A0AAD3H0K5-F1
#
_cell.length_a   1.000
_cell.length_b   1.000
_cell.length_c   1.000
_cell.angle_alpha   90.00
_cell.angle_beta   90.00
_cell.angle_gamma   90.00
#
_symmetry.space_group_name_H-M   'P 1'
#
loop_
_entity.id
_entity.type
_entity.pdbx_description
1 polymer ?
#
loop_
_entity_poly.entity_id
_entity_poly.type
_entity_poly.pdbx_seq_one_letter_code
_entity_poly.pdbx_strand_id
1 'polypeptide(L)'
;MISFLSSTPIPTTLLLFLLLLIIPTAILTYRVLFPKILKYPWPTNTPPKQDTVVIAGSFNPPHNGHVSMIQHLSKNYKQVIVVIGMNPNKVYKVSPQKRLEILEQILVEKNVKVAIVQGYIWRYAMLHNASTFIRGIRTWEKDGREERSLHILNSWGPLVFGPLKWPLKTVFMEGDTRYLHLSSTIVRNACEKKDNSSDCLRGMVPKHVEKQVFEAYR
;
A
#
# COMPACT_ATOMS: atom_id res chain seq x y z
N MET A 1 -36.68 2.91 51.61
CA MET A 1 -35.71 1.86 51.23
C MET A 1 -35.02 2.29 49.95
N ILE A 2 -33.84 2.90 50.04
CA ILE A 2 -32.94 3.07 48.89
C ILE A 2 -31.64 2.43 49.36
N SER A 3 -31.39 1.19 48.92
CA SER A 3 -30.14 0.50 49.24
C SER A 3 -29.01 1.21 48.51
N PHE A 4 -28.10 1.82 49.27
CA PHE A 4 -26.82 2.27 48.76
C PHE A 4 -26.10 1.07 48.14
N LEU A 5 -25.96 1.07 46.82
CA LEU A 5 -25.00 0.23 46.13
C LEU A 5 -23.61 0.60 46.65
N SER A 6 -23.07 -0.21 47.56
CA SER A 6 -21.66 -0.10 47.96
C SER A 6 -20.81 -0.46 46.75
N SER A 7 -20.29 0.52 46.04
CA SER A 7 -19.32 0.30 44.97
C SER A 7 -18.02 -0.16 45.60
N THR A 8 -17.77 -1.47 45.57
CA THR A 8 -16.43 -1.98 45.88
C THR A 8 -15.45 -1.37 44.87
N PRO A 9 -14.33 -0.77 45.31
CA PRO A 9 -13.37 -0.18 44.40
C PRO A 9 -12.81 -1.27 43.49
N ILE A 10 -12.77 -1.00 42.18
CA ILE A 10 -12.21 -1.92 41.19
C ILE A 10 -10.76 -2.23 41.59
N PRO A 11 -10.36 -3.51 41.71
CA PRO A 11 -8.98 -3.86 42.01
C PRO A 11 -8.02 -3.19 41.01
N THR A 12 -6.95 -2.57 41.50
CA THR A 12 -5.95 -1.89 40.66
C THR A 12 -5.37 -2.79 39.57
N THR A 13 -5.24 -4.09 39.84
CA THR A 13 -4.82 -5.12 38.87
C THR A 13 -5.82 -5.29 37.73
N LEU A 14 -7.13 -5.31 38.04
CA LEU A 14 -8.18 -5.39 37.04
C LEU A 14 -8.23 -4.11 36.19
N LEU A 15 -8.04 -2.94 36.81
CA LEU A 15 -7.96 -1.66 36.10
C LEU A 15 -6.78 -1.62 35.12
N LEU A 16 -5.59 -2.04 35.55
CA LEU A 16 -4.40 -2.12 34.68
C LEU A 16 -4.62 -3.09 33.51
N PHE A 17 -5.21 -4.25 33.76
CA PHE A 17 -5.54 -5.22 32.72
C PHE A 17 -6.53 -4.66 31.70
N LEU A 18 -7.59 -3.97 32.16
CA LEU A 18 -8.54 -3.31 31.28
C LEU A 18 -7.87 -2.21 30.45
N LEU A 19 -7.00 -1.39 31.04
CA LEU A 19 -6.25 -0.36 30.29
C LEU A 19 -5.33 -0.96 29.22
N LEU A 20 -4.66 -2.09 29.51
CA LEU A 20 -3.82 -2.81 28.55
C LEU A 20 -4.61 -3.35 27.35
N LEU A 21 -5.92 -3.59 27.48
CA LEU A 21 -6.78 -4.00 26.36
C LEU A 21 -7.43 -2.80 25.67
N ILE A 22 -7.94 -1.84 26.43
CA ILE A 22 -8.71 -0.70 25.92
C ILE A 22 -7.80 0.24 25.12
N ILE A 23 -6.62 0.59 25.62
CA ILE A 23 -5.75 1.59 24.97
C ILE A 23 -5.30 1.11 23.58
N PRO A 24 -4.72 -0.10 23.40
CA PRO A 24 -4.31 -0.56 22.07
C PRO A 24 -5.50 -0.71 21.12
N THR A 25 -6.63 -1.22 21.61
CA THR A 25 -7.88 -1.36 20.84
C THR A 25 -8.39 0.01 20.37
N ALA A 26 -8.38 1.02 21.23
CA ALA A 26 -8.79 2.38 20.89
C ALA A 26 -7.85 2.99 19.85
N ILE A 27 -6.53 2.82 20.00
CA ILE A 27 -5.54 3.31 19.03
C ILE A 27 -5.75 2.66 17.65
N LEU A 28 -5.96 1.34 17.59
CA LEU A 28 -6.19 0.65 16.32
C LEU A 28 -7.52 1.03 15.68
N THR A 29 -8.58 1.14 16.49
CA THR A 29 -9.89 1.62 16.02
C THR A 29 -9.77 3.02 15.44
N TYR A 30 -9.09 3.93 16.14
CA TYR A 30 -8.83 5.28 15.66
C TYR A 30 -8.07 5.27 14.33
N ARG A 31 -6.99 4.49 14.22
CA ARG A 31 -6.21 4.36 12.97
C ARG A 31 -7.04 3.83 11.80
N VAL A 32 -8.02 2.97 12.06
CA VAL A 32 -8.94 2.43 11.05
C VAL A 32 -9.97 3.47 10.61
N LEU A 33 -10.57 4.18 11.57
CA LEU A 33 -11.60 5.18 11.30
C LEU A 33 -11.04 6.43 10.64
N PHE A 34 -9.83 6.85 11.05
CA PHE A 34 -9.13 8.05 10.60
C PHE A 34 -7.79 7.67 9.95
N PRO A 35 -7.83 7.08 8.74
CA PRO A 35 -6.61 6.71 8.04
C PRO A 35 -5.79 7.95 7.69
N LYS A 36 -4.46 7.84 7.84
CA LYS A 36 -3.56 8.92 7.43
C LYS A 36 -3.50 8.96 5.90
N ILE A 37 -3.88 10.09 5.31
CA ILE A 37 -3.85 10.33 3.88
C ILE A 37 -2.80 11.42 3.59
N LEU A 38 -1.85 11.12 2.71
CA LEU A 38 -0.88 12.05 2.16
C LEU A 38 -1.41 12.55 0.82
N LYS A 39 -1.89 13.79 0.81
CA LYS A 39 -2.37 14.45 -0.41
C LYS A 39 -1.20 14.94 -1.25
N TYR A 40 -1.40 15.05 -2.57
CA TYR A 40 -0.45 15.70 -3.45
C TYR A 40 -0.63 17.24 -3.39
N PRO A 41 0.45 18.07 -3.42
CA PRO A 41 1.86 17.68 -3.46
C PRO A 41 2.32 17.04 -2.14
N TRP A 42 3.10 15.97 -2.26
CA TRP A 42 3.54 15.22 -1.09
C TRP A 42 4.61 15.99 -0.31
N PRO A 43 4.55 15.98 1.04
CA PRO A 43 5.50 16.69 1.87
C PRO A 43 6.92 16.13 1.71
N THR A 44 7.92 17.02 1.72
CA THR A 44 9.35 16.67 1.63
C THR A 44 10.08 16.75 2.98
N ASN A 45 9.40 17.17 4.05
CA ASN A 45 10.02 17.53 5.34
C ASN A 45 10.17 16.33 6.30
N THR A 46 10.51 15.16 5.79
CA THR A 46 10.78 13.98 6.63
C THR A 46 12.18 14.07 7.25
N PRO A 47 12.35 13.85 8.58
CA PRO A 47 13.66 13.60 9.18
C PRO A 47 14.29 12.33 8.54
N PRO A 48 15.62 12.11 8.66
CA PRO A 48 16.45 11.46 7.64
C PRO A 48 15.98 10.03 7.29
N LYS A 49 16.36 9.60 6.07
CA LYS A 49 16.23 8.27 5.42
C LYS A 49 16.51 7.04 6.31
N GLN A 50 15.90 6.89 7.47
CA GLN A 50 16.16 5.77 8.40
C GLN A 50 15.11 4.67 8.26
N ASP A 51 13.89 5.05 7.89
CA ASP A 51 12.76 4.14 7.80
C ASP A 51 12.74 3.34 6.50
N THR A 52 12.34 2.06 6.62
CA THR A 52 11.96 1.20 5.50
C THR A 52 10.45 1.26 5.32
N VAL A 53 10.00 1.45 4.08
CA VAL A 53 8.56 1.45 3.74
C VAL A 53 8.24 0.39 2.71
N VAL A 54 7.03 -0.14 2.80
CA VAL A 54 6.50 -1.07 1.81
C VAL A 54 5.37 -0.37 1.07
N ILE A 55 5.42 -0.36 -0.26
CA ILE A 55 4.29 0.03 -1.11
C ILE A 55 3.82 -1.19 -1.88
N ALA A 56 2.52 -1.46 -1.89
CA ALA A 56 1.98 -2.62 -2.56
C ALA A 56 0.97 -2.26 -3.64
N GLY A 57 1.00 -3.03 -4.72
CA GLY A 57 0.05 -2.94 -5.82
C GLY A 57 0.03 -4.24 -6.60
N SER A 58 -1.00 -4.42 -7.42
CA SER A 58 -0.95 -5.48 -8.42
C SER A 58 0.00 -5.12 -9.56
N PHE A 59 0.21 -3.82 -9.84
CA PHE A 59 1.06 -3.34 -10.93
C PHE A 59 0.79 -4.08 -12.24
N ASN A 60 -0.48 -4.11 -12.67
CA ASN A 60 -0.93 -4.98 -13.76
C ASN A 60 -1.53 -4.20 -14.96
N PRO A 61 -0.74 -3.43 -15.73
CA PRO A 61 0.70 -3.15 -15.58
C PRO A 61 1.01 -1.99 -14.62
N PRO A 62 2.29 -1.77 -14.24
CA PRO A 62 2.75 -0.50 -13.69
C PRO A 62 2.53 0.65 -14.68
N HIS A 63 2.45 1.89 -14.19
CA HIS A 63 2.20 3.10 -14.99
C HIS A 63 2.79 4.32 -14.30
N ASN A 64 2.86 5.46 -14.99
CA ASN A 64 3.57 6.66 -14.51
C ASN A 64 3.07 7.19 -13.16
N GLY A 65 1.78 7.04 -12.85
CA GLY A 65 1.26 7.31 -11.50
C GLY A 65 1.86 6.44 -10.37
N HIS A 66 2.17 5.17 -10.63
CA HIS A 66 2.90 4.31 -9.67
C HIS A 66 4.36 4.78 -9.55
N VAL A 67 4.98 5.05 -10.70
CA VAL A 67 6.40 5.45 -10.78
C VAL A 67 6.64 6.74 -10.00
N SER A 68 5.78 7.74 -10.15
CA SER A 68 5.92 9.02 -9.45
C SER A 68 5.87 8.87 -7.93
N MET A 69 4.97 8.02 -7.41
CA MET A 69 4.92 7.72 -5.98
C MET A 69 6.20 7.02 -5.52
N ILE A 70 6.62 5.96 -6.22
CA ILE A 70 7.81 5.17 -5.82
C ILE A 70 9.07 6.03 -5.87
N GLN A 71 9.21 6.90 -6.87
CA GLN A 71 10.29 7.87 -6.98
C GLN A 71 10.28 8.91 -5.86
N HIS A 72 9.09 9.35 -5.42
CA HIS A 72 9.00 10.22 -4.25
C HIS A 72 9.44 9.46 -2.99
N LEU A 73 8.98 8.22 -2.80
CA LEU A 73 9.37 7.40 -1.65
C LEU A 73 10.87 7.11 -1.63
N SER A 74 11.49 6.81 -2.78
CA SER A 74 12.92 6.50 -2.86
C SER A 74 13.79 7.69 -2.45
N LYS A 75 13.32 8.92 -2.65
CA LYS A 75 14.01 10.14 -2.20
C LYS A 75 13.90 10.37 -0.69
N ASN A 76 12.80 9.94 -0.06
CA ASN A 76 12.46 10.29 1.33
C ASN A 76 12.72 9.17 2.35
N TYR A 77 12.93 7.92 1.92
CA TYR A 77 13.09 6.76 2.81
C TYR A 77 14.42 6.04 2.63
N LYS A 78 14.84 5.27 3.66
CA LYS A 78 16.06 4.45 3.62
C LYS A 78 15.98 3.42 2.51
N GLN A 79 14.85 2.73 2.48
CA GLN A 79 14.57 1.62 1.60
C GLN A 79 13.08 1.60 1.28
N VAL A 80 12.76 1.37 0.02
CA VAL A 80 11.40 1.20 -0.47
C VAL A 80 11.27 -0.23 -0.98
N ILE A 81 10.32 -0.97 -0.43
CA ILE A 81 10.00 -2.32 -0.86
C ILE A 81 8.70 -2.25 -1.66
N VAL A 82 8.80 -2.49 -2.97
CA VAL A 82 7.67 -2.51 -3.88
C VAL A 82 7.15 -3.94 -3.98
N VAL A 83 5.96 -4.18 -3.44
CA VAL A 83 5.36 -5.51 -3.38
C VAL A 83 4.35 -5.70 -4.49
N ILE A 84 4.62 -6.65 -5.37
CA ILE A 84 3.68 -7.17 -6.36
C ILE A 84 2.74 -8.14 -5.62
N GLY A 85 1.56 -7.63 -5.29
CA GLY A 85 0.50 -8.41 -4.67
C GLY A 85 -0.30 -9.23 -5.68
N MET A 86 -0.70 -10.42 -5.26
CA MET A 86 -1.66 -11.27 -5.97
C MET A 86 -2.99 -11.28 -5.22
N ASN A 87 -4.06 -10.88 -5.88
CA ASN A 87 -5.42 -11.02 -5.39
C ASN A 87 -6.01 -12.29 -6.02
N PRO A 88 -6.34 -13.33 -5.23
CA PRO A 88 -6.89 -14.58 -5.75
C PRO A 88 -8.23 -14.38 -6.47
N ASN A 89 -8.95 -13.29 -6.19
CA ASN A 89 -10.22 -12.97 -6.83
C ASN A 89 -10.05 -12.25 -8.18
N LYS A 90 -8.81 -12.01 -8.64
CA LYS A 90 -8.53 -11.32 -9.91
C LYS A 90 -7.75 -12.24 -10.85
N VAL A 91 -8.19 -12.27 -12.11
CA VAL A 91 -7.43 -12.91 -13.19
C VAL A 91 -6.37 -11.94 -13.70
N TYR A 92 -5.13 -12.40 -13.73
CA TYR A 92 -4.00 -11.66 -14.26
C TYR A 92 -3.62 -12.23 -15.63
N LYS A 93 -3.73 -11.42 -16.70
CA LYS A 93 -3.26 -11.79 -18.05
C LYS A 93 -1.75 -12.05 -18.08
N VAL A 94 -1.00 -11.39 -17.18
CA VAL A 94 0.46 -11.39 -17.13
C VAL A 94 0.95 -11.94 -15.80
N SER A 95 1.94 -12.83 -15.87
CA SER A 95 2.53 -13.47 -14.68
C SER A 95 3.12 -12.43 -13.72
N PRO A 96 3.17 -12.72 -12.41
CA PRO A 96 3.85 -11.84 -11.45
C PRO A 96 5.34 -11.68 -11.76
N GLN A 97 5.99 -12.71 -12.33
CA GLN A 97 7.39 -12.64 -12.78
C GLN A 97 7.57 -11.63 -13.90
N LYS A 98 6.68 -11.61 -14.90
CA LYS A 98 6.79 -10.63 -15.99
C LYS A 98 6.55 -9.20 -15.52
N ARG A 99 5.64 -9.02 -14.55
CA ARG A 99 5.43 -7.72 -13.88
C ARG A 99 6.65 -7.28 -13.06
N LEU A 100 7.34 -8.22 -12.43
CA LEU A 100 8.61 -7.98 -11.73
C LEU A 100 9.67 -7.48 -12.69
N GLU A 101 9.89 -8.18 -13.81
CA GLU A 101 10.85 -7.77 -14.85
C GLU A 101 10.59 -6.33 -15.34
N ILE A 102 9.32 -6.00 -15.63
CA ILE A 102 8.95 -4.64 -16.06
C ILE A 102 9.23 -3.62 -14.96
N LEU A 103 8.87 -3.92 -13.71
CA LEU A 103 9.11 -2.99 -12.59
C LEU A 103 10.60 -2.78 -12.32
N GLU A 104 11.42 -3.81 -12.39
CA GLU A 104 12.87 -3.70 -12.20
C GLU A 104 13.54 -2.84 -13.30
N GLN A 105 13.02 -2.87 -14.53
CA GLN A 105 13.48 -1.96 -15.59
C GLN A 105 13.04 -0.51 -15.38
N ILE A 106 11.88 -0.30 -14.75
CA ILE A 106 11.35 1.04 -14.45
C ILE A 106 12.06 1.66 -13.25
N LEU A 107 12.30 0.87 -12.20
CA LEU A 107 12.73 1.31 -10.88
C LEU A 107 14.22 1.03 -10.69
N VAL A 108 15.03 1.98 -11.12
CA VAL A 108 16.50 1.86 -11.13
C VAL A 108 17.17 2.41 -9.87
N GLU A 109 16.39 2.93 -8.92
CA GLU A 109 16.92 3.48 -7.68
C GLU A 109 17.50 2.39 -6.78
N LYS A 110 18.76 2.58 -6.35
CA LYS A 110 19.51 1.59 -5.55
C LYS A 110 18.85 1.18 -4.24
N ASN A 111 17.96 2.02 -3.69
CA ASN A 111 17.26 1.75 -2.44
C ASN A 111 15.82 1.23 -2.65
N VAL A 112 15.44 0.93 -3.88
CA VAL A 112 14.16 0.29 -4.21
C VAL A 112 14.40 -1.21 -4.43
N LYS A 113 13.60 -2.05 -3.77
CA LYS A 113 13.57 -3.50 -4.00
C LYS A 113 12.18 -3.91 -4.41
N VAL A 114 12.06 -4.71 -5.46
CA VAL A 114 10.77 -5.24 -5.90
C VAL A 114 10.67 -6.70 -5.44
N ALA A 115 9.51 -7.10 -4.93
CA ALA A 115 9.28 -8.45 -4.47
C ALA A 115 7.88 -8.94 -4.85
N ILE A 116 7.79 -10.21 -5.23
CA ILE A 116 6.51 -10.89 -5.40
C ILE A 116 6.13 -11.48 -4.04
N VAL A 117 4.95 -11.14 -3.54
CA VAL A 117 4.47 -11.66 -2.27
C VAL A 117 3.13 -12.35 -2.48
N GLN A 118 3.07 -13.61 -2.07
CA GLN A 118 1.84 -14.37 -1.94
C GLN A 118 1.36 -14.32 -0.48
N GLY A 119 0.05 -14.18 -0.28
CA GLY A 119 -0.54 -14.05 1.04
C GLY A 119 -0.46 -12.64 1.63
N TYR A 120 -0.32 -12.54 2.95
CA TYR A 120 -0.41 -11.28 3.68
C TYR A 120 0.85 -10.43 3.54
N ILE A 121 0.73 -9.29 2.84
CA ILE A 121 1.84 -8.35 2.60
C ILE A 121 2.41 -7.79 3.90
N TRP A 122 1.58 -7.56 4.92
CA TRP A 122 2.04 -7.10 6.22
C TRP A 122 3.02 -8.07 6.89
N ARG A 123 2.94 -9.40 6.64
CA ARG A 123 3.92 -10.36 7.15
C ARG A 123 5.29 -10.12 6.52
N TYR A 124 5.33 -9.99 5.20
CA TYR A 124 6.55 -9.67 4.47
C TYR A 124 7.15 -8.33 4.95
N ALA A 125 6.30 -7.32 5.13
CA ALA A 125 6.72 -6.02 5.64
C ALA A 125 7.38 -6.11 7.02
N MET A 126 6.82 -6.92 7.94
CA MET A 126 7.39 -7.15 9.27
C MET A 126 8.73 -7.88 9.22
N LEU A 127 8.87 -8.91 8.36
CA LEU A 127 10.14 -9.64 8.19
C LEU A 127 11.28 -8.71 7.73
N HIS A 128 10.93 -7.67 6.98
CA HIS A 128 11.88 -6.66 6.50
C HIS A 128 11.95 -5.40 7.37
N ASN A 129 11.43 -5.44 8.60
CA ASN A 129 11.44 -4.32 9.56
C ASN A 129 10.90 -3.01 8.97
N ALA A 130 9.89 -3.09 8.10
CA ALA A 130 9.24 -1.89 7.57
C ALA A 130 8.43 -1.19 8.67
N SER A 131 8.55 0.14 8.75
CA SER A 131 7.82 0.95 9.73
C SER A 131 6.42 1.32 9.23
N THR A 132 6.27 1.45 7.92
CA THR A 132 5.06 1.97 7.28
C THR A 132 4.66 1.15 6.06
N PHE A 133 3.38 0.85 5.97
CA PHE A 133 2.73 0.28 4.80
C PHE A 133 2.00 1.37 4.01
N ILE A 134 2.45 1.63 2.78
CA ILE A 134 1.97 2.69 1.91
C ILE A 134 1.02 2.10 0.87
N ARG A 135 -0.15 2.71 0.74
CA ARG A 135 -1.17 2.36 -0.26
C ARG A 135 -1.36 3.53 -1.21
N GLY A 136 -0.97 3.34 -2.46
CA GLY A 136 -1.23 4.32 -3.52
C GLY A 136 -2.69 4.29 -3.92
N ILE A 137 -3.35 5.44 -3.89
CA ILE A 137 -4.73 5.64 -4.36
C ILE A 137 -4.75 6.85 -5.29
N ARG A 138 -5.73 6.95 -6.21
CA ARG A 138 -5.88 8.17 -7.00
C ARG A 138 -6.35 9.30 -6.12
N THR A 139 -7.51 9.11 -5.50
CA THR A 139 -8.05 9.98 -4.44
C THR A 139 -8.77 9.13 -3.41
N TRP A 140 -8.88 9.63 -2.18
CA TRP A 140 -9.62 8.93 -1.13
C TRP A 140 -11.10 8.78 -1.46
N GLU A 141 -11.71 9.79 -2.08
CA GLU A 141 -13.13 9.79 -2.44
C GLU A 141 -13.47 8.69 -3.44
N LYS A 142 -12.53 8.37 -4.35
CA LYS A 142 -12.74 7.37 -5.40
C LYS A 142 -12.39 5.95 -4.96
N ASP A 143 -11.23 5.77 -4.35
CA ASP A 143 -10.65 4.44 -4.11
C ASP A 143 -10.77 4.01 -2.62
N GLY A 144 -11.06 4.94 -1.70
CA GLY A 144 -11.04 4.71 -0.26
C GLY A 144 -12.03 3.66 0.24
N ARG A 145 -13.18 3.48 -0.43
CA ARG A 145 -14.16 2.44 -0.04
C ARG A 145 -13.61 1.03 -0.20
N GLU A 146 -12.98 0.74 -1.34
CA GLU A 146 -12.37 -0.57 -1.59
C GLU A 146 -11.18 -0.80 -0.65
N GLU A 147 -10.35 0.23 -0.45
CA GLU A 147 -9.15 0.15 0.38
C GLU A 147 -9.43 0.03 1.88
N ARG A 148 -10.57 0.54 2.37
CA ARG A 148 -10.94 0.46 3.79
C ARG A 148 -11.03 -0.98 4.30
N SER A 149 -11.54 -1.90 3.48
CA SER A 149 -11.61 -3.32 3.84
C SER A 149 -10.23 -3.93 4.10
N LEU A 150 -9.28 -3.66 3.20
CA LEU A 150 -7.88 -4.09 3.34
C LEU A 150 -7.20 -3.39 4.51
N HIS A 151 -7.48 -2.11 4.75
CA HIS A 151 -6.93 -1.36 5.89
C HIS A 151 -7.30 -1.96 7.24
N ILE A 152 -8.57 -2.36 7.39
CA ILE A 152 -9.05 -3.06 8.59
C ILE A 152 -8.28 -4.37 8.77
N LEU A 153 -8.19 -5.17 7.70
CA LEU A 153 -7.47 -6.44 7.73
C LEU A 153 -5.98 -6.28 8.06
N ASN A 154 -5.31 -5.25 7.53
CA ASN A 154 -3.90 -4.97 7.82
C ASN A 154 -3.69 -4.41 9.24
N SER A 155 -4.70 -3.77 9.82
CA SER A 155 -4.63 -3.23 11.18
C SER A 155 -4.93 -4.29 12.23
N TRP A 156 -5.94 -5.13 12.04
CA TRP A 156 -6.34 -6.14 13.03
C TRP A 156 -5.72 -7.51 12.77
N GLY A 157 -5.43 -7.84 11.51
CA GLY A 157 -4.90 -9.14 11.12
C GLY A 157 -3.60 -9.56 11.82
N PRO A 158 -2.61 -8.68 12.04
CA PRO A 158 -1.41 -9.04 12.79
C PRO A 158 -1.66 -9.48 14.24
N LEU A 159 -2.75 -9.02 14.86
CA LEU A 159 -3.15 -9.42 16.20
C LEU A 159 -3.97 -10.72 16.20
N VAL A 160 -4.87 -10.89 15.23
CA VAL A 160 -5.79 -12.04 15.18
C VAL A 160 -5.16 -13.27 14.51
N PHE A 161 -4.41 -13.07 13.44
CA PHE A 161 -3.85 -14.12 12.57
C PHE A 161 -2.31 -14.10 12.52
N GLY A 162 -1.68 -13.21 13.27
CA GLY A 162 -0.23 -13.03 13.32
C GLY A 162 0.37 -13.44 14.66
N PRO A 163 1.66 -13.17 14.88
CA PRO A 163 2.37 -13.51 16.11
C PRO A 163 2.03 -12.54 17.27
N LEU A 164 0.77 -12.06 17.34
CA LEU A 164 0.29 -11.06 18.29
C LEU A 164 1.21 -9.83 18.36
N LYS A 165 1.56 -9.28 17.19
CA LYS A 165 2.45 -8.12 17.06
C LYS A 165 1.68 -6.86 16.67
N TRP A 166 2.20 -5.72 17.10
CA TRP A 166 1.63 -4.42 16.76
C TRP A 166 1.64 -4.21 15.23
N PRO A 167 0.49 -3.86 14.62
CA PRO A 167 0.38 -3.72 13.17
C PRO A 167 1.13 -2.50 12.64
N LEU A 168 1.77 -2.67 11.47
CA LEU A 168 2.42 -1.57 10.75
C LEU A 168 1.48 -0.41 10.54
N LYS A 169 2.02 0.81 10.57
CA LYS A 169 1.28 2.02 10.23
C LYS A 169 0.88 1.99 8.75
N THR A 170 -0.41 2.00 8.45
CA THR A 170 -0.89 2.20 7.07
C THR A 170 -1.00 3.69 6.76
N VAL A 171 -0.46 4.10 5.62
CA VAL A 171 -0.59 5.47 5.08
C VAL A 171 -1.10 5.38 3.65
N PHE A 172 -2.15 6.12 3.35
CA PHE A 172 -2.65 6.29 1.99
C PHE A 172 -1.94 7.46 1.33
N MET A 173 -1.54 7.30 0.09
CA MET A 173 -0.84 8.33 -0.67
C MET A 173 -1.65 8.59 -1.95
N GLU A 174 -2.20 9.79 -2.06
CA GLU A 174 -2.95 10.21 -3.24
C GLU A 174 -2.03 10.43 -4.44
N GLY A 175 -2.55 10.18 -5.64
CA GLY A 175 -1.80 10.27 -6.87
C GLY A 175 -1.40 11.70 -7.21
N ASP A 176 -0.26 11.80 -7.89
CA ASP A 176 0.12 13.03 -8.58
C ASP A 176 -0.99 13.45 -9.54
N THR A 177 -1.41 14.72 -9.47
CA THR A 177 -2.52 15.27 -10.25
C THR A 177 -2.32 15.08 -11.75
N ARG A 178 -1.06 15.03 -12.22
CA ARG A 178 -0.71 14.78 -13.62
C ARG A 178 -1.12 13.39 -14.12
N TYR A 179 -1.26 12.41 -13.21
CA TYR A 179 -1.49 11.00 -13.55
C TYR A 179 -2.81 10.44 -13.00
N LEU A 180 -3.70 11.27 -12.43
CA LEU A 180 -4.98 10.81 -11.84
C LEU A 180 -5.92 10.14 -12.85
N HIS A 181 -5.77 10.48 -14.14
CA HIS A 181 -6.52 9.87 -15.23
C HIS A 181 -6.01 8.46 -15.58
N LEU A 182 -4.81 8.07 -15.13
CA LEU A 182 -4.24 6.75 -15.40
C LEU A 182 -4.79 5.69 -14.44
N SER A 183 -4.95 4.49 -14.98
CA SER A 183 -5.11 3.27 -14.20
C SER A 183 -4.60 2.09 -15.01
N SER A 184 -4.18 1.01 -14.35
CA SER A 184 -3.74 -0.19 -15.06
C SER A 184 -4.83 -0.77 -15.98
N THR A 185 -6.11 -0.58 -15.69
CA THR A 185 -7.20 -0.96 -16.61
C THR A 185 -7.17 -0.15 -17.89
N ILE A 186 -6.96 1.17 -17.81
CA ILE A 186 -6.89 2.02 -19.01
C ILE A 186 -5.66 1.65 -19.85
N VAL A 187 -4.52 1.35 -19.20
CA VAL A 187 -3.32 0.88 -19.92
C VAL A 187 -3.58 -0.45 -20.64
N ARG A 188 -4.21 -1.43 -19.98
CA ARG A 188 -4.58 -2.71 -20.61
C ARG A 188 -5.52 -2.52 -21.81
N ASN A 189 -6.56 -1.69 -21.65
CA ASN A 189 -7.50 -1.41 -22.74
C ASN A 189 -6.82 -0.70 -23.93
N ALA A 190 -5.76 0.07 -23.68
CA ALA A 190 -4.98 0.69 -24.74
C ALA A 190 -4.16 -0.35 -25.53
N CYS A 191 -3.63 -1.40 -24.87
CA CYS A 191 -2.92 -2.51 -25.53
C CYS A 191 -3.85 -3.37 -26.42
N GLU A 192 -5.15 -3.46 -26.10
CA GLU A 192 -6.12 -4.26 -26.86
C GLU A 192 -6.54 -3.62 -28.20
N LYS A 193 -6.16 -2.37 -28.45
CA LYS A 193 -6.50 -1.69 -29.71
C LYS A 193 -5.75 -2.34 -30.88
N LYS A 194 -6.42 -2.44 -32.05
CA LYS A 194 -5.93 -3.13 -33.26
C LYS A 194 -4.69 -2.52 -33.93
N ASP A 195 -4.18 -1.39 -33.42
CA ASP A 195 -2.95 -0.82 -33.95
C ASP A 195 -1.75 -1.69 -33.51
N ASN A 196 -0.77 -1.88 -34.39
CA ASN A 196 0.43 -2.67 -34.10
C ASN A 196 1.54 -1.85 -33.42
N SER A 197 1.27 -0.59 -33.08
CA SER A 197 2.21 0.29 -32.42
C SER A 197 1.98 0.42 -30.91
N SER A 198 3.08 0.47 -30.15
CA SER A 198 3.07 0.81 -28.71
C SER A 198 2.80 2.29 -28.44
N ASP A 199 2.65 3.12 -29.48
CA ASP A 199 2.39 4.57 -29.35
C ASP A 199 1.11 4.88 -28.56
N CYS A 200 0.16 3.94 -28.50
CA CYS A 200 -1.04 4.08 -27.67
C CYS A 200 -0.73 4.17 -26.15
N LEU A 201 0.47 3.77 -25.72
CA LEU A 201 0.94 3.82 -24.34
C LEU A 201 1.76 5.07 -24.02
N ARG A 202 1.98 5.95 -25.01
CA ARG A 202 2.83 7.14 -24.85
C ARG A 202 2.36 8.00 -23.69
N GLY A 203 3.24 8.23 -22.72
CA GLY A 203 2.95 9.02 -21.52
C GLY A 203 2.15 8.31 -20.45
N MET A 204 1.70 7.06 -20.68
CA MET A 204 1.04 6.23 -19.67
C MET A 204 2.04 5.41 -18.86
N VAL A 205 3.11 4.95 -19.50
CA VAL A 205 4.24 4.22 -18.89
C VAL A 205 5.56 4.91 -19.25
N PRO A 206 6.69 4.56 -18.62
CA PRO A 206 8.00 5.08 -19.02
C PRO A 206 8.37 4.65 -20.43
N LYS A 207 8.93 5.57 -21.22
CA LYS A 207 9.17 5.37 -22.67
C LYS A 207 9.97 4.10 -23.00
N HIS A 208 10.98 3.79 -22.18
CA HIS A 208 11.88 2.66 -22.43
C HIS A 208 11.24 1.28 -22.22
N VAL A 209 10.09 1.20 -21.55
CA VAL A 209 9.34 -0.06 -21.35
C VAL A 209 8.04 -0.13 -22.15
N GLU A 210 7.71 0.89 -22.96
CA GLU A 210 6.45 0.95 -23.73
C GLU A 210 6.24 -0.30 -24.57
N LYS A 211 7.25 -0.70 -25.35
CA LYS A 211 7.18 -1.90 -26.20
C LYS A 211 6.99 -3.19 -25.39
N GLN A 212 7.74 -3.37 -24.32
CA GLN A 212 7.67 -4.56 -23.46
C GLN A 212 6.30 -4.67 -22.78
N VAL A 213 5.74 -3.55 -22.30
CA VAL A 213 4.39 -3.50 -21.71
C VAL A 213 3.34 -3.79 -22.78
N PHE A 214 3.46 -3.21 -23.97
CA PHE A 214 2.54 -3.46 -25.06
C PHE A 214 2.50 -4.94 -25.45
N GLU A 215 3.65 -5.55 -25.70
CA GLU A 215 3.77 -6.97 -26.07
C GLU A 215 3.26 -7.91 -24.98
N ALA A 216 3.47 -7.58 -23.70
CA ALA A 216 3.03 -8.42 -22.60
C ALA A 216 1.50 -8.39 -22.39
N TYR A 217 0.81 -7.32 -22.79
CA TYR A 217 -0.60 -7.08 -22.46
C TYR A 217 -1.55 -7.04 -23.67
N ARG A 218 -1.00 -7.14 -24.88
CA ARG A 218 -1.75 -7.37 -26.12
C ARG A 218 -2.41 -8.75 -26.09
#